data_AF-A0AAW0YVF4-F1
#
_entry.id   AF-A0AAW0YVF4-F1
#
_cell.length_a   1.000
_cell.length_b   1.000
_cell.length_c   1.000
_cell.angle_alpha   90.00
_cell.angle_beta   90.00
_cell.angle_gamma   90.00
#
_symmetry.space_group_name_H-M   'P 1'
#
loop_
_entity.id
_entity.type
_entity.pdbx_description
1 polymer ?
#
loop_
_entity_poly.entity_id
_entity_poly.type
_entity_poly.pdbx_seq_one_letter_code
_entity_poly.pdbx_strand_id
1 'polypeptide(L)'
;MSDIHQRHPSPVDKLDPAFSPLAEKADKPTGIDAAVGVKPIRPVDTPSDSKIPDNYVSYTIAQQKYLPPVTLKNVHKNIQWISFFALTITPAAAIYGILTTPWNTKTAIWSVVYYFVTGLGITAGYHRLWAHRAYNASVPLQYGLALAGAGAVEGSIKWWSRGHRAHHRYTDTKLDPYSAHEGFWWSHVGWMIIKPRGKIGAADISDLTRNKVVRWQHANYITLIFLMGAIVPTLVAGLGWGDWRGGFFFAGAARLCFVHHSTFCVNSLAHWLGEQPFDNKHTPRDHFITALCTVGEGYHNFHHQFPQDFRNAVKWFQYDPTKWFIWTMHSMGLASHLKRFPENEIKKGQYTMKLQELQEQSEKLQWPKSSSDLPVISWDDFKAEAKERSLVAIHGFIHDCSSFIEDHPGGAHLIKRAIGTDATTAFFGGVYDHSNAAHNLLAMMRVGILDGGYEIEALKRRPAESAASSVTNSPVSSASASSVDVASLPDQDDFLLDQTQLNSQGPKPAAPFGQPQAMTADKWTLSVPPSEKYRIVRTVPEIRPGLLHRVHTLDKVTRADSNGEVAEFIGEKE
;
A
#
# COMPACT_ATOMS: atom_id res chain seq x y z
N MET A 1 14.93 -2.38 60.08
CA MET A 1 14.14 -1.68 59.03
C MET A 1 15.06 -0.65 58.40
N SER A 2 15.47 -0.68 57.14
CA SER A 2 15.43 -1.69 56.09
C SER A 2 16.29 -1.09 54.97
N ASP A 3 17.54 -1.53 54.88
CA ASP A 3 18.37 -1.31 53.71
C ASP A 3 17.68 -1.96 52.51
N ILE A 4 17.15 -1.12 51.62
CA ILE A 4 16.56 -1.56 50.37
C ILE A 4 17.71 -1.98 49.46
N HIS A 5 17.92 -3.29 49.39
CA HIS A 5 18.82 -3.98 48.48
C HIS A 5 18.94 -3.30 47.11
N GLN A 6 20.12 -2.76 46.82
CA GLN A 6 20.58 -2.58 45.46
C GLN A 6 20.64 -3.98 44.82
N ARG A 7 19.68 -4.27 43.93
CA ARG A 7 19.71 -5.52 43.15
C ARG A 7 20.92 -5.48 42.22
N HIS A 8 21.84 -6.42 42.42
CA HIS A 8 22.85 -6.72 41.42
C HIS A 8 22.17 -7.26 40.14
N PRO A 9 22.64 -6.85 38.94
CA PRO A 9 22.09 -7.33 37.67
C PRO A 9 22.23 -8.85 37.53
N SER A 10 21.21 -9.48 36.97
CA SER A 10 21.21 -10.93 36.73
C SER A 10 22.26 -11.29 35.67
N PRO A 11 22.70 -12.55 35.58
CA PRO A 11 23.62 -13.00 34.53
C PRO A 11 23.10 -12.75 33.10
N VAL A 12 21.78 -12.63 32.94
CA VAL A 12 21.12 -12.28 31.66
C VAL A 12 21.32 -10.81 31.30
N ASP A 13 21.31 -9.91 32.29
CA ASP A 13 21.49 -8.47 32.08
C ASP A 13 22.92 -8.09 31.66
N LYS A 14 23.90 -8.95 31.97
CA LYS A 14 25.32 -8.77 31.58
C LYS A 14 25.64 -9.23 30.16
N LEU A 15 24.71 -9.93 29.50
CA LEU A 15 24.85 -10.41 28.13
C LEU A 15 24.18 -9.48 27.10
N ASP A 16 23.52 -8.42 27.56
CA ASP A 16 22.81 -7.45 26.72
C ASP A 16 23.70 -6.24 26.38
N PRO A 17 24.09 -6.03 25.10
CA PRO A 17 24.87 -4.86 24.68
C PRO A 17 24.12 -3.52 24.86
N ALA A 18 22.83 -3.54 25.24
CA ALA A 18 22.03 -2.35 25.54
C ALA A 18 22.19 -1.82 26.98
N PHE A 19 22.95 -2.49 27.86
CA PHE A 19 23.19 -1.98 29.21
C PHE A 19 24.39 -1.01 29.23
N SER A 20 24.12 0.29 29.12
CA SER A 20 25.12 1.35 29.37
C SER A 20 24.55 2.40 30.34
N PRO A 21 25.23 2.71 31.46
CA PRO A 21 24.89 3.87 32.27
C PRO A 21 25.28 5.16 31.52
N LEU A 22 24.36 6.11 31.48
CA LEU A 22 24.49 7.36 30.74
C LEU A 22 25.60 8.25 31.33
N ALA A 23 26.45 8.82 30.47
CA ALA A 23 27.28 9.99 30.78
C ALA A 23 26.75 11.19 29.97
N GLU A 24 26.35 12.24 30.68
CA GLU A 24 25.77 13.46 30.11
C GLU A 24 26.86 14.47 29.69
N LYS A 25 26.71 15.05 28.50
CA LYS A 25 27.05 16.46 28.21
C LYS A 25 26.01 17.04 27.24
N ALA A 26 25.54 18.24 27.54
CA ALA A 26 24.50 18.94 26.77
C ALA A 26 25.13 19.87 25.74
N ASP A 27 24.96 19.59 24.45
CA ASP A 27 25.37 20.50 23.37
C ASP A 27 24.26 21.49 22.97
N LYS A 28 24.67 22.68 22.52
CA LYS A 28 23.81 23.78 22.07
C LYS A 28 23.24 23.52 20.67
N PRO A 29 22.02 24.01 20.34
CA PRO A 29 21.43 23.86 19.00
C PRO A 29 22.25 24.59 17.92
N THR A 30 22.40 23.97 16.75
CA THR A 30 23.07 24.55 15.56
C THR A 30 22.25 24.27 14.29
N GLY A 31 22.39 25.11 13.26
CA GLY A 31 21.80 24.88 11.93
C GLY A 31 20.33 25.30 11.78
N ILE A 32 19.59 24.55 10.94
CA ILE A 32 18.19 24.84 10.54
C ILE A 32 17.26 24.91 11.77
N ASP A 33 17.54 24.14 12.81
CA ASP A 33 16.77 24.16 14.06
C ASP A 33 16.80 25.54 14.76
N ALA A 34 17.90 26.28 14.61
CA ALA A 34 17.99 27.66 15.08
C ALA A 34 17.22 28.66 14.19
N ALA A 35 17.04 28.34 12.91
CA ALA A 35 16.37 29.21 11.94
C ALA A 35 14.83 29.09 11.96
N VAL A 36 14.29 27.93 12.31
CA VAL A 36 12.84 27.66 12.33
C VAL A 36 12.23 27.79 13.74
N GLY A 37 13.04 28.12 14.76
CA GLY A 37 12.58 28.24 16.15
C GLY A 37 12.10 26.92 16.75
N VAL A 38 12.44 25.79 16.13
CA VAL A 38 12.08 24.46 16.61
C VAL A 38 13.10 24.07 17.66
N LYS A 39 12.66 23.99 18.93
CA LYS A 39 13.51 23.42 19.98
C LYS A 39 13.92 22.00 19.55
N PRO A 40 15.21 21.63 19.59
CA PRO A 40 15.62 20.28 19.28
C PRO A 40 14.85 19.31 20.18
N ILE A 41 14.07 18.41 19.57
CA ILE A 41 13.50 17.29 20.29
C ILE A 41 14.67 16.37 20.58
N ARG A 42 15.27 16.49 21.77
CA ARG A 42 16.29 15.52 22.20
C ARG A 42 15.58 14.16 22.31
N PRO A 43 16.04 13.12 21.60
CA PRO A 43 15.62 11.78 21.90
C PRO A 43 15.97 11.55 23.37
N VAL A 44 14.97 11.32 24.21
CA VAL A 44 15.17 11.07 25.64
C VAL A 44 15.99 9.78 25.84
N ASP A 45 16.07 8.93 24.81
CA ASP A 45 16.78 7.67 24.82
C ASP A 45 17.41 7.37 23.45
N THR A 46 18.55 6.70 23.46
CA THR A 46 19.17 6.08 22.27
C THR A 46 18.44 4.77 21.97
N PRO A 47 17.77 4.60 20.81
CA PRO A 47 17.15 3.32 20.42
C PRO A 47 18.16 2.17 20.47
N SER A 48 17.75 0.97 20.88
CA SER A 48 18.68 -0.17 20.99
C SER A 48 19.25 -0.61 19.63
N ASP A 49 18.63 -0.16 18.54
CA ASP A 49 18.99 -0.44 17.16
C ASP A 49 19.57 0.79 16.42
N SER A 50 19.95 1.83 17.15
CA SER A 50 20.51 3.08 16.61
C SER A 50 21.82 2.93 15.80
N LYS A 51 22.55 1.82 15.98
CA LYS A 51 23.85 1.57 15.32
C LYS A 51 23.74 0.59 14.15
N ILE A 52 22.55 0.39 13.59
CA ILE A 52 22.34 -0.48 12.43
C ILE A 52 22.75 0.24 11.14
N PRO A 53 23.65 -0.32 10.32
CA PRO A 53 24.07 0.29 9.05
C PRO A 53 22.97 0.26 7.99
N ASP A 54 23.01 1.19 7.02
CA ASP A 54 22.01 1.29 5.93
C ASP A 54 21.83 -0.01 5.13
N ASN A 55 22.92 -0.77 4.95
CA ASN A 55 22.94 -2.04 4.23
C ASN A 55 22.75 -3.28 5.14
N TYR A 56 22.23 -3.09 6.36
CA TYR A 56 22.16 -4.14 7.40
C TYR A 56 21.51 -5.43 6.93
N VAL A 57 20.42 -5.36 6.16
CA VAL A 57 19.70 -6.56 5.69
C VAL A 57 20.62 -7.39 4.80
N SER A 58 21.14 -6.79 3.72
CA SER A 58 22.03 -7.45 2.78
C SER A 58 23.32 -7.93 3.45
N TYR A 59 23.90 -7.09 4.31
CA TYR A 59 25.12 -7.42 5.05
C TYR A 59 24.91 -8.61 5.99
N THR A 60 23.87 -8.56 6.82
CA THR A 60 23.58 -9.62 7.80
C THR A 60 23.25 -10.92 7.10
N ILE A 61 22.45 -10.88 6.03
CA ILE A 61 22.09 -12.07 5.26
C ILE A 61 23.33 -12.73 4.64
N ALA A 62 24.28 -11.93 4.14
CA ALA A 62 25.50 -12.42 3.50
C ALA A 62 26.55 -12.95 4.51
N GLN A 63 26.64 -12.34 5.70
CA GLN A 63 27.71 -12.62 6.66
C GLN A 63 27.29 -13.60 7.77
N GLN A 64 25.99 -13.77 8.02
CA GLN A 64 25.55 -14.68 9.08
C GLN A 64 25.72 -16.15 8.69
N LYS A 65 26.08 -16.98 9.67
CA LYS A 65 26.11 -18.43 9.52
C LYS A 65 24.71 -18.98 9.70
N TYR A 66 24.22 -19.72 8.70
CA TYR A 66 22.96 -20.45 8.80
C TYR A 66 23.20 -21.86 9.32
N LEU A 67 22.23 -22.39 10.05
CA LEU A 67 22.18 -23.81 10.38
C LEU A 67 22.02 -24.65 9.09
N PRO A 68 22.59 -25.87 9.06
CA PRO A 68 22.47 -26.74 7.90
C PRO A 68 21.01 -27.08 7.59
N PRO A 69 20.68 -27.43 6.33
CA PRO A 69 19.34 -27.86 5.95
C PRO A 69 18.80 -28.97 6.84
N VAL A 70 17.49 -28.94 7.08
CA VAL A 70 16.82 -29.99 7.83
C VAL A 70 16.74 -31.23 6.93
N THR A 71 17.22 -32.35 7.44
CA THR A 71 17.17 -33.67 6.79
C THR A 71 16.55 -34.65 7.77
N LEU A 72 16.06 -35.79 7.27
CA LEU A 72 15.51 -36.85 8.13
C LEU A 72 16.50 -37.31 9.22
N LYS A 73 17.81 -37.29 8.92
CA LYS A 73 18.87 -37.68 9.86
C LYS A 73 19.07 -36.66 10.99
N ASN A 74 18.79 -35.37 10.76
CA ASN A 74 19.08 -34.30 11.72
C ASN A 74 17.83 -33.61 12.29
N VAL A 75 16.62 -34.00 11.87
CA VAL A 75 15.36 -33.34 12.24
C VAL A 75 15.17 -33.23 13.75
N HIS A 76 15.45 -34.31 14.50
CA HIS A 76 15.32 -34.33 15.96
C HIS A 76 16.21 -33.28 16.67
N LYS A 77 17.37 -32.92 16.10
CA LYS A 77 18.26 -31.87 16.64
C LYS A 77 17.74 -30.47 16.36
N ASN A 78 16.91 -30.34 15.33
CA ASN A 78 16.38 -29.08 14.82
C ASN A 78 15.00 -28.73 15.38
N ILE A 79 14.33 -29.64 16.08
CA ILE A 79 13.04 -29.37 16.73
C ILE A 79 13.23 -28.42 17.92
N GLN A 80 12.34 -27.42 18.02
CA GLN A 80 12.10 -26.60 19.20
C GLN A 80 11.17 -27.35 20.15
N TRP A 81 11.74 -28.21 21.00
CA TRP A 81 10.96 -29.15 21.80
C TRP A 81 9.90 -28.50 22.70
N ILE A 82 10.16 -27.32 23.26
CA ILE A 82 9.19 -26.61 24.11
C ILE A 82 7.94 -26.24 23.29
N SER A 83 8.14 -25.58 22.15
CA SER A 83 7.05 -25.22 21.24
C SER A 83 6.35 -26.46 20.69
N PHE A 84 7.11 -27.48 20.30
CA PHE A 84 6.57 -28.74 19.79
C PHE A 84 5.62 -29.39 20.80
N PHE A 85 6.04 -29.54 22.07
CA PHE A 85 5.17 -30.11 23.09
C PHE A 85 3.95 -29.24 23.37
N ALA A 86 4.10 -27.91 23.45
CA ALA A 86 2.97 -27.01 23.66
C ALA A 86 1.92 -27.12 22.53
N LEU A 87 2.38 -27.20 21.28
CA LEU A 87 1.55 -27.25 20.08
C LEU A 87 1.03 -28.67 19.75
N THR A 88 1.48 -29.72 20.44
CA THR A 88 0.99 -31.09 20.25
C THR A 88 0.15 -31.58 21.43
N ILE A 89 0.55 -31.27 22.66
CA ILE A 89 -0.19 -31.66 23.87
C ILE A 89 -1.52 -30.92 23.95
N THR A 90 -1.56 -29.63 23.63
CA THR A 90 -2.79 -28.84 23.74
C THR A 90 -3.89 -29.34 22.79
N PRO A 91 -3.63 -29.56 21.48
CA PRO A 91 -4.63 -30.17 20.61
C PRO A 91 -4.98 -31.60 20.99
N ALA A 92 -4.02 -32.41 21.44
CA ALA A 92 -4.30 -33.78 21.90
C ALA A 92 -5.23 -33.79 23.13
N ALA A 93 -5.02 -32.88 24.08
CA ALA A 93 -5.90 -32.69 25.22
C ALA A 93 -7.30 -32.21 24.79
N ALA A 94 -7.38 -31.31 23.80
CA ALA A 94 -8.65 -30.87 23.24
C ALA A 94 -9.44 -32.02 22.59
N ILE A 95 -8.77 -32.84 21.76
CA ILE A 95 -9.37 -34.02 21.10
C ILE A 95 -9.84 -35.03 22.16
N TYR A 96 -8.99 -35.36 23.13
CA TYR A 96 -9.37 -36.23 24.24
C TYR A 96 -10.58 -35.66 25.00
N GLY A 97 -10.58 -34.35 25.25
CA GLY A 97 -11.68 -33.62 25.85
C GLY A 97 -13.00 -33.77 25.11
N ILE A 98 -12.99 -33.56 23.79
CA ILE A 98 -14.14 -33.71 22.89
C ILE A 98 -14.72 -35.13 22.97
N LEU A 99 -13.85 -36.15 23.06
CA LEU A 99 -14.28 -37.55 23.08
C LEU A 99 -14.78 -38.05 24.44
N THR A 100 -14.40 -37.38 25.55
CA THR A 100 -14.59 -37.92 26.90
C THR A 100 -15.32 -37.00 27.87
N THR A 101 -15.65 -35.78 27.47
CA THR A 101 -16.27 -34.80 28.34
C THR A 101 -17.71 -34.54 27.89
N PRO A 102 -18.71 -34.70 28.79
CA PRO A 102 -20.09 -34.40 28.46
C PRO A 102 -20.28 -32.96 27.98
N TRP A 103 -21.20 -32.77 27.03
CA TRP A 103 -21.53 -31.44 26.53
C TRP A 103 -22.19 -30.59 27.62
N ASN A 104 -21.74 -29.33 27.73
CA ASN A 104 -22.38 -28.33 28.56
C ASN A 104 -22.44 -27.00 27.81
N THR A 105 -23.65 -26.52 27.52
CA THR A 105 -23.88 -25.29 26.75
C THR A 105 -23.29 -24.04 27.42
N LYS A 106 -23.32 -23.96 28.77
CA LYS A 106 -22.72 -22.82 29.49
C LYS A 106 -21.20 -22.80 29.32
N THR A 107 -20.57 -23.96 29.40
CA THR A 107 -19.13 -24.13 29.13
C THR A 107 -18.78 -23.82 27.69
N ALA A 108 -19.60 -24.24 26.72
CA ALA A 108 -19.38 -23.93 25.31
C ALA A 108 -19.42 -22.41 25.07
N ILE A 109 -20.45 -21.72 25.59
CA ILE A 109 -20.55 -20.25 25.51
C ILE A 109 -19.34 -19.59 26.20
N TRP A 110 -18.96 -20.07 27.39
CA TRP A 110 -17.80 -19.57 28.11
C TRP A 110 -16.50 -19.75 27.31
N SER A 111 -16.33 -20.89 26.64
CA SER A 111 -15.17 -21.16 25.77
C SER A 111 -15.08 -20.12 24.65
N VAL A 112 -16.20 -19.78 24.02
CA VAL A 112 -16.26 -18.76 22.97
C VAL A 112 -16.01 -17.36 23.53
N VAL A 113 -16.61 -16.99 24.67
CA VAL A 113 -16.35 -15.70 25.32
C VAL A 113 -14.87 -15.57 25.68
N TYR A 114 -14.29 -16.61 26.28
CA TYR A 114 -12.89 -16.61 26.70
C TYR A 114 -11.91 -16.67 25.52
N TYR A 115 -12.31 -17.26 24.38
CA TYR A 115 -11.61 -17.13 23.10
C TYR A 115 -11.46 -15.65 22.72
N PHE A 116 -12.55 -14.88 22.72
CA PHE A 116 -12.48 -13.45 22.39
C PHE A 116 -11.73 -12.63 23.44
N VAL A 117 -11.85 -12.95 24.74
CA VAL A 117 -11.08 -12.28 25.80
C VAL A 117 -9.58 -12.45 25.56
N THR A 118 -9.12 -13.68 25.34
CA THR A 118 -7.69 -13.97 25.12
C THR A 118 -7.21 -13.46 23.76
N GLY A 119 -8.05 -13.55 22.72
CA GLY A 119 -7.80 -12.93 21.42
C GLY A 119 -7.61 -11.41 21.51
N LEU A 120 -8.49 -10.69 22.23
CA LEU A 120 -8.33 -9.25 22.47
C LEU A 120 -7.06 -8.92 23.28
N GLY A 121 -6.62 -9.81 24.16
CA GLY A 121 -5.33 -9.70 24.84
C GLY A 121 -4.14 -9.65 23.85
N ILE A 122 -4.22 -10.43 22.77
CA ILE A 122 -3.24 -10.41 21.69
C ILE A 122 -3.45 -9.18 20.78
N THR A 123 -4.64 -9.00 20.22
CA THR A 123 -4.89 -7.98 19.20
C THR A 123 -4.89 -6.56 19.79
N ALA A 124 -5.67 -6.28 20.84
CA ALA A 124 -5.72 -4.96 21.45
C ALA A 124 -4.47 -4.69 22.31
N GLY A 125 -3.92 -5.73 22.96
CA GLY A 125 -2.75 -5.63 23.82
C GLY A 125 -1.44 -5.79 23.06
N TYR A 126 -1.00 -7.03 22.87
CA TYR A 126 0.33 -7.36 22.36
C TYR A 126 0.65 -6.64 21.05
N HIS A 127 -0.32 -6.67 20.14
CA HIS A 127 -0.19 -6.13 18.80
C HIS A 127 -0.33 -4.60 18.76
N ARG A 128 -1.55 -4.07 18.96
CA ARG A 128 -1.82 -2.64 18.73
C ARG A 128 -1.26 -1.72 19.82
N LEU A 129 -1.28 -2.14 21.09
CA LEU A 129 -0.78 -1.33 22.21
C LEU A 129 0.74 -1.39 22.32
N TRP A 130 1.31 -2.60 22.45
CA TRP A 130 2.74 -2.75 22.75
C TRP A 130 3.63 -2.86 21.51
N ALA A 131 3.28 -3.65 20.50
CA ALA A 131 4.12 -3.76 19.31
C ALA A 131 4.08 -2.47 18.46
N HIS A 132 2.89 -1.91 18.24
CA HIS A 132 2.68 -0.78 17.31
C HIS A 132 2.45 0.59 17.93
N ARG A 133 2.18 0.65 19.25
CA ARG A 133 1.94 1.90 19.97
C ARG A 133 0.85 2.75 19.30
N ALA A 134 -0.23 2.08 18.88
CA ALA A 134 -1.34 2.68 18.15
C ALA A 134 -2.29 3.48 19.07
N TYR A 135 -2.23 3.26 20.38
CA TYR A 135 -2.96 4.02 21.38
C TYR A 135 -2.25 3.96 22.74
N ASN A 136 -2.70 4.79 23.68
CA ASN A 136 -2.28 4.77 25.08
C ASN A 136 -3.36 4.11 25.94
N ALA A 137 -2.98 3.26 26.88
CA ALA A 137 -3.89 2.59 27.81
C ALA A 137 -3.63 3.02 29.25
N SER A 138 -4.69 3.18 30.03
CA SER A 138 -4.62 3.32 31.49
C SER A 138 -3.97 2.09 32.13
N VAL A 139 -3.39 2.25 33.33
CA VAL A 139 -2.71 1.13 34.02
C VAL A 139 -3.63 -0.08 34.25
N PRO A 140 -4.90 0.08 34.68
CA PRO A 140 -5.82 -1.06 34.81
C PRO A 140 -6.05 -1.79 33.49
N LEU A 141 -6.24 -1.05 32.38
CA LEU A 141 -6.41 -1.65 31.06
C LEU A 141 -5.15 -2.41 30.61
N GLN A 142 -3.95 -1.86 30.89
CA GLN A 142 -2.69 -2.55 30.61
C GLN A 142 -2.59 -3.88 31.36
N TYR A 143 -2.92 -3.93 32.65
CA TYR A 143 -2.92 -5.19 33.41
C TYR A 143 -3.98 -6.17 32.91
N GLY A 144 -5.19 -5.69 32.59
CA GLY A 144 -6.26 -6.52 32.03
C GLY A 144 -5.85 -7.18 30.71
N LEU A 145 -5.29 -6.41 29.78
CA LEU A 145 -4.79 -6.92 28.49
C LEU A 145 -3.56 -7.83 28.66
N ALA A 146 -2.68 -7.54 29.63
CA ALA A 146 -1.52 -8.37 29.92
C ALA A 146 -1.91 -9.75 30.46
N LEU A 147 -2.92 -9.81 31.33
CA LEU A 147 -3.49 -11.05 31.85
C LEU A 147 -4.23 -11.82 30.76
N ALA A 148 -5.09 -11.15 30.00
CA ALA A 148 -5.83 -11.77 28.90
C ALA A 148 -4.89 -12.35 27.83
N GLY A 149 -3.85 -11.60 27.43
CA GLY A 149 -2.86 -12.06 26.46
C GLY A 149 -1.99 -13.21 26.98
N ALA A 150 -1.70 -13.26 28.29
CA ALA A 150 -1.05 -14.44 28.88
C ALA A 150 -1.92 -15.71 28.75
N GLY A 151 -3.25 -15.57 28.74
CA GLY A 151 -4.18 -16.67 28.50
C GLY A 151 -4.12 -17.27 27.09
N ALA A 152 -3.53 -16.57 26.12
CA ALA A 152 -3.31 -17.08 24.77
C ALA A 152 -2.01 -17.91 24.63
N VAL A 153 -1.08 -17.82 25.60
CA VAL A 153 0.14 -18.66 25.65
C VAL A 153 1.04 -18.51 24.41
N GLU A 154 1.23 -17.29 23.92
CA GLU A 154 2.01 -17.00 22.69
C GLU A 154 3.38 -16.34 22.94
N GLY A 155 3.86 -16.39 24.18
CA GLY A 155 5.06 -15.72 24.65
C GLY A 155 4.73 -14.49 25.50
N SER A 156 5.72 -13.99 26.22
CA SER A 156 5.57 -12.73 26.96
C SER A 156 5.38 -11.56 26.01
N ILE A 157 4.77 -10.47 26.48
CA ILE A 157 4.59 -9.23 25.69
C ILE A 157 5.91 -8.79 25.06
N LYS A 158 7.00 -8.81 25.84
CA LYS A 158 8.34 -8.41 25.39
C LYS A 158 8.84 -9.26 24.23
N TRP A 159 8.69 -10.58 24.33
CA TRP A 159 9.16 -11.53 23.31
C TRP A 159 8.32 -11.42 22.03
N TRP A 160 6.99 -11.45 22.17
CA TRP A 160 6.04 -11.39 21.06
C TRP A 160 6.20 -10.08 20.28
N SER A 161 6.21 -8.95 20.98
CA SER A 161 6.34 -7.62 20.35
C SER A 161 7.69 -7.44 19.65
N ARG A 162 8.79 -8.01 20.19
CA ARG A 162 10.10 -7.98 19.51
C ARG A 162 10.03 -8.73 18.18
N GLY A 163 9.43 -9.92 18.18
CA GLY A 163 9.23 -10.73 16.97
C GLY A 163 8.38 -10.00 15.95
N HIS A 164 7.25 -9.46 16.39
CA HIS A 164 6.31 -8.72 15.54
C HIS A 164 6.92 -7.46 14.91
N ARG A 165 7.68 -6.67 15.68
CA ARG A 165 8.41 -5.51 15.16
C ARG A 165 9.47 -5.91 14.14
N ALA A 166 10.16 -7.02 14.36
CA ALA A 166 11.11 -7.55 13.38
C ALA A 166 10.39 -8.04 12.10
N HIS A 167 9.24 -8.69 12.24
CA HIS A 167 8.41 -9.11 11.11
C HIS A 167 8.01 -7.92 10.23
N HIS A 168 7.49 -6.81 10.80
CA HIS A 168 7.16 -5.61 10.00
C HIS A 168 8.38 -4.94 9.37
N ARG A 169 9.51 -4.89 10.09
CA ARG A 169 10.70 -4.19 9.58
C ARG A 169 11.38 -4.95 8.45
N TYR A 170 11.32 -6.27 8.48
CA TYR A 170 12.05 -7.15 7.58
C TYR A 170 11.14 -8.09 6.81
N THR A 171 9.86 -7.72 6.64
CA THR A 171 8.82 -8.54 5.98
C THR A 171 9.36 -9.12 4.70
N ASP A 172 9.10 -10.40 4.47
CA ASP A 172 9.49 -11.12 3.25
C ASP A 172 11.00 -11.28 3.04
N THR A 173 11.84 -11.00 4.04
CA THR A 173 13.28 -11.28 3.99
C THR A 173 13.66 -12.47 4.87
N LYS A 174 14.91 -12.95 4.76
CA LYS A 174 15.45 -13.99 5.66
C LYS A 174 15.61 -13.55 7.12
N LEU A 175 15.39 -12.27 7.43
CA LEU A 175 15.42 -11.73 8.79
C LEU A 175 14.02 -11.67 9.42
N ASP A 176 12.97 -11.91 8.64
CA ASP A 176 11.60 -12.09 9.13
C ASP A 176 11.49 -13.41 9.90
N PRO A 177 11.06 -13.41 11.17
CA PRO A 177 10.94 -14.62 11.97
C PRO A 177 9.99 -15.68 11.40
N TYR A 178 9.00 -15.30 10.61
CA TYR A 178 7.98 -16.20 10.07
C TYR A 178 7.59 -15.85 8.64
N SER A 179 8.60 -15.52 7.82
CA SER A 179 8.46 -15.16 6.41
C SER A 179 7.51 -16.09 5.63
N ALA A 180 6.56 -15.49 4.91
CA ALA A 180 5.63 -16.22 4.06
C ALA A 180 6.33 -16.88 2.85
N HIS A 181 7.50 -16.38 2.44
CA HIS A 181 8.28 -16.95 1.33
C HIS A 181 8.86 -18.34 1.62
N GLU A 182 8.96 -18.75 2.89
CA GLU A 182 9.36 -20.11 3.27
C GLU A 182 8.19 -21.11 3.15
N GLY A 183 6.99 -20.64 2.78
CA GLY A 183 5.82 -21.45 2.50
C GLY A 183 4.68 -21.26 3.52
N PHE A 184 3.46 -21.68 3.11
CA PHE A 184 2.26 -21.55 3.94
C PHE A 184 2.38 -22.29 5.28
N TRP A 185 2.82 -23.56 5.27
CA TRP A 185 2.94 -24.34 6.51
C TRP A 185 4.07 -23.87 7.40
N TRP A 186 5.14 -23.31 6.82
CA TRP A 186 6.21 -22.69 7.57
C TRP A 186 5.70 -21.49 8.36
N SER A 187 5.08 -20.53 7.65
CA SER A 187 4.53 -19.30 8.25
C SER A 187 3.38 -19.57 9.23
N HIS A 188 2.59 -20.62 9.00
CA HIS A 188 1.52 -21.02 9.93
C HIS A 188 2.08 -21.59 11.24
N VAL A 189 2.90 -22.64 11.19
CA VAL A 189 3.32 -23.36 12.41
C VAL A 189 4.78 -23.84 12.38
N GLY A 190 5.35 -24.04 11.19
CA GLY A 190 6.71 -24.59 11.04
C GLY A 190 7.79 -23.75 11.71
N TRP A 191 7.67 -22.42 11.66
CA TRP A 191 8.61 -21.48 12.30
C TRP A 191 8.67 -21.62 13.83
N MET A 192 7.61 -22.14 14.46
CA MET A 192 7.59 -22.41 15.89
C MET A 192 8.17 -23.78 16.24
N ILE A 193 8.01 -24.77 15.35
CA ILE A 193 8.44 -26.16 15.58
C ILE A 193 9.92 -26.35 15.25
N ILE A 194 10.44 -25.65 14.25
CA ILE A 194 11.82 -25.78 13.79
C ILE A 194 12.65 -24.61 14.30
N LYS A 195 13.88 -24.89 14.76
CA LYS A 195 14.81 -23.87 15.23
C LYS A 195 15.05 -22.83 14.11
N PRO A 196 15.12 -21.52 14.40
CA PRO A 196 15.48 -20.52 13.39
C PRO A 196 16.80 -20.88 12.70
N ARG A 197 16.88 -20.71 11.37
CA ARG A 197 18.08 -21.06 10.60
C ARG A 197 19.16 -19.98 10.71
N GLY A 198 18.76 -18.73 10.87
CA GLY A 198 19.63 -17.58 11.07
C GLY A 198 19.15 -16.71 12.22
N LYS A 199 19.83 -15.57 12.41
CA LYS A 199 19.41 -14.53 13.35
C LYS A 199 18.17 -13.83 12.82
N ILE A 200 17.19 -13.66 13.69
CA ILE A 200 16.04 -12.79 13.45
C ILE A 200 16.53 -11.35 13.45
N GLY A 201 15.91 -10.51 12.62
CA GLY A 201 16.25 -9.10 12.53
C GLY A 201 16.17 -8.33 13.86
N ALA A 202 16.95 -7.25 13.94
CA ALA A 202 16.99 -6.38 15.09
C ALA A 202 15.80 -5.41 15.12
N ALA A 203 15.20 -5.24 16.29
CA ALA A 203 14.08 -4.34 16.53
C ALA A 203 14.24 -3.67 17.91
N ASP A 204 14.03 -2.36 17.98
CA ASP A 204 14.01 -1.64 19.26
C ASP A 204 12.88 -2.15 20.16
N ILE A 205 13.22 -2.36 21.43
CA ILE A 205 12.30 -2.78 22.51
C ILE A 205 12.60 -2.01 23.82
N SER A 206 13.29 -0.88 23.72
CA SER A 206 13.66 -0.04 24.86
C SER A 206 12.42 0.42 25.64
N ASP A 207 11.36 0.81 24.94
CA ASP A 207 10.07 1.19 25.50
C ASP A 207 9.39 0.05 26.29
N LEU A 208 9.40 -1.16 25.74
CA LEU A 208 8.86 -2.35 26.39
C LEU A 208 9.63 -2.69 27.67
N THR A 209 10.94 -2.50 27.65
CA THR A 209 11.82 -2.75 28.80
C THR A 209 11.60 -1.72 29.91
N ARG A 210 11.21 -0.48 29.58
CA ARG A 210 10.86 0.55 30.58
C ARG A 210 9.47 0.35 31.18
N ASN A 211 8.51 -0.21 30.41
CA ASN A 211 7.14 -0.40 30.88
C ASN A 211 7.07 -1.38 32.08
N LYS A 212 6.56 -0.90 33.23
CA LYS A 212 6.46 -1.66 34.48
C LYS A 212 5.54 -2.89 34.36
N VAL A 213 4.42 -2.76 33.64
CA VAL A 213 3.46 -3.85 33.42
C VAL A 213 4.08 -4.94 32.55
N VAL A 214 4.77 -4.55 31.47
CA VAL A 214 5.47 -5.50 30.58
C VAL A 214 6.57 -6.25 31.34
N ARG A 215 7.37 -5.56 32.15
CA ARG A 215 8.39 -6.21 32.99
C ARG A 215 7.79 -7.18 34.00
N TRP A 216 6.70 -6.77 34.67
CA TRP A 216 5.99 -7.64 35.60
C TRP A 216 5.43 -8.89 34.89
N GLN A 217 4.79 -8.72 33.74
CA GLN A 217 4.22 -9.82 32.97
C GLN A 217 5.30 -10.78 32.48
N HIS A 218 6.43 -10.25 31.97
CA HIS A 218 7.56 -11.05 31.53
C HIS A 218 8.19 -11.85 32.67
N ALA A 219 8.39 -11.23 33.84
CA ALA A 219 8.98 -11.89 35.01
C ALA A 219 8.07 -13.00 35.60
N ASN A 220 6.75 -12.87 35.47
CA ASN A 220 5.78 -13.82 36.00
C ASN A 220 5.14 -14.69 34.90
N TYR A 221 5.70 -14.69 33.69
CA TYR A 221 5.02 -15.19 32.50
C TYR A 221 4.58 -16.66 32.63
N ILE A 222 5.46 -17.52 33.14
CA ILE A 222 5.17 -18.96 33.32
C ILE A 222 3.98 -19.17 34.27
N THR A 223 3.92 -18.44 35.39
CA THR A 223 2.79 -18.53 36.31
C THR A 223 1.50 -18.04 35.65
N LEU A 224 1.58 -16.92 34.91
CA LEU A 224 0.43 -16.32 34.27
C LEU A 224 -0.16 -17.18 33.15
N ILE A 225 0.65 -17.91 32.37
CA ILE A 225 0.11 -18.80 31.33
C ILE A 225 -0.66 -19.98 31.89
N PHE A 226 -0.22 -20.58 33.01
CA PHE A 226 -0.99 -21.65 33.65
C PHE A 226 -2.25 -21.11 34.30
N LEU A 227 -2.14 -19.96 34.98
CA LEU A 227 -3.27 -19.31 35.63
C LEU A 227 -4.34 -18.91 34.61
N MET A 228 -3.98 -18.09 33.63
CA MET A 228 -4.93 -17.53 32.67
C MET A 228 -5.27 -18.51 31.54
N GLY A 229 -4.34 -19.38 31.15
CA GLY A 229 -4.54 -20.34 30.06
C GLY A 229 -5.38 -21.55 30.45
N ALA A 230 -5.28 -22.04 31.68
CA ALA A 230 -5.96 -23.28 32.10
C ALA A 230 -6.79 -23.12 33.39
N ILE A 231 -6.24 -22.50 34.43
CA ILE A 231 -6.87 -22.48 35.77
C ILE A 231 -8.12 -21.59 35.79
N VAL A 232 -8.03 -20.34 35.33
CA VAL A 232 -9.15 -19.39 35.29
C VAL A 232 -10.34 -19.93 34.49
N PRO A 233 -10.19 -20.39 33.23
CA PRO A 233 -11.34 -20.90 32.49
C PRO A 233 -11.96 -22.14 33.15
N THR A 234 -11.14 -22.97 33.80
CA THR A 234 -11.60 -24.13 34.57
C THR A 234 -12.38 -23.73 35.82
N LEU A 235 -11.85 -22.78 36.60
CA LEU A 235 -12.49 -22.29 37.83
C LEU A 235 -13.83 -21.62 37.55
N VAL A 236 -13.93 -20.82 36.48
CA VAL A 236 -15.19 -20.15 36.11
C VAL A 236 -16.28 -21.17 35.81
N ALA A 237 -15.97 -22.22 35.04
CA ALA A 237 -16.95 -23.26 34.74
C ALA A 237 -17.28 -24.15 35.95
N GLY A 238 -16.25 -24.53 36.70
CA GLY A 238 -16.37 -25.38 37.89
C GLY A 238 -17.14 -24.73 39.03
N LEU A 239 -16.79 -23.49 39.39
CA LEU A 239 -17.46 -22.74 40.46
C LEU A 239 -18.80 -22.14 39.99
N GLY A 240 -18.93 -21.78 38.72
CA GLY A 240 -20.14 -21.15 38.19
C GLY A 240 -21.29 -22.12 37.95
N TRP A 241 -21.02 -23.30 37.37
CA TRP A 241 -22.06 -24.28 37.04
C TRP A 241 -21.62 -25.75 37.18
N GLY A 242 -20.57 -26.01 37.97
CA GLY A 242 -20.16 -27.37 38.35
C GLY A 242 -19.35 -28.13 37.29
N ASP A 243 -19.04 -27.52 36.15
CA ASP A 243 -18.40 -28.22 35.03
C ASP A 243 -16.88 -28.02 35.00
N TRP A 244 -16.20 -28.60 35.98
CA TRP A 244 -14.74 -28.57 36.10
C TRP A 244 -14.04 -29.20 34.88
N ARG A 245 -14.55 -30.36 34.44
CA ARG A 245 -13.95 -31.12 33.34
C ARG A 245 -14.11 -30.36 32.01
N GLY A 246 -15.30 -29.84 31.73
CA GLY A 246 -15.53 -29.03 30.55
C GLY A 246 -14.77 -27.71 30.57
N GLY A 247 -14.65 -27.07 31.74
CA GLY A 247 -13.82 -25.88 31.92
C GLY A 247 -12.37 -26.10 31.52
N PHE A 248 -11.79 -27.24 31.90
CA PHE A 248 -10.41 -27.58 31.53
C PHE A 248 -10.26 -27.95 30.04
N PHE A 249 -11.10 -28.87 29.54
CA PHE A 249 -10.92 -29.41 28.20
C PHE A 249 -11.46 -28.50 27.09
N PHE A 250 -12.62 -27.86 27.26
CA PHE A 250 -13.20 -26.98 26.26
C PHE A 250 -12.69 -25.53 26.43
N ALA A 251 -12.92 -24.92 27.60
CA ALA A 251 -12.57 -23.51 27.81
C ALA A 251 -11.05 -23.28 28.03
N GLY A 252 -10.34 -24.30 28.50
CA GLY A 252 -8.87 -24.36 28.56
C GLY A 252 -8.27 -24.82 27.23
N ALA A 253 -8.20 -26.13 27.01
CA ALA A 253 -7.41 -26.74 25.94
C ALA A 253 -7.95 -26.48 24.52
N ALA A 254 -9.23 -26.78 24.24
CA ALA A 254 -9.80 -26.60 22.91
C ALA A 254 -9.78 -25.13 22.48
N ARG A 255 -10.25 -24.23 23.35
CA ARG A 255 -10.19 -22.79 23.12
C ARG A 255 -8.75 -22.31 22.86
N LEU A 256 -7.77 -22.78 23.63
CA LEU A 256 -6.37 -22.41 23.40
C LEU A 256 -5.86 -22.87 22.01
N CYS A 257 -6.22 -24.07 21.59
CA CYS A 257 -5.93 -24.56 20.23
C CYS A 257 -6.51 -23.65 19.15
N PHE A 258 -7.78 -23.23 19.29
CA PHE A 258 -8.41 -22.29 18.36
C PHE A 258 -7.73 -20.92 18.36
N VAL A 259 -7.32 -20.38 19.52
CA VAL A 259 -6.58 -19.11 19.60
C VAL A 259 -5.26 -19.21 18.87
N HIS A 260 -4.49 -20.28 19.06
CA HIS A 260 -3.21 -20.48 18.36
C HIS A 260 -3.39 -20.50 16.85
N HIS A 261 -4.32 -21.31 16.33
CA HIS A 261 -4.57 -21.36 14.88
C HIS A 261 -5.15 -20.06 14.33
N SER A 262 -5.95 -19.34 15.12
CA SER A 262 -6.41 -18.00 14.78
C SER A 262 -5.22 -17.05 14.58
N THR A 263 -4.29 -16.96 15.53
CA THR A 263 -3.11 -16.11 15.39
C THR A 263 -2.20 -16.56 14.25
N PHE A 264 -2.00 -17.87 14.08
CA PHE A 264 -1.15 -18.42 13.01
C PHE A 264 -1.70 -18.14 11.61
N CYS A 265 -3.02 -18.03 11.46
CA CYS A 265 -3.65 -17.58 10.22
C CYS A 265 -3.27 -16.12 9.86
N VAL A 266 -2.89 -15.28 10.81
CA VAL A 266 -2.39 -13.93 10.50
C VAL A 266 -1.05 -14.03 9.76
N ASN A 267 -0.15 -14.90 10.20
CA ASN A 267 1.16 -15.09 9.57
C ASN A 267 1.06 -15.85 8.23
N SER A 268 0.10 -16.77 8.09
CA SER A 268 -0.07 -17.57 6.88
C SER A 268 -1.20 -17.05 5.99
N LEU A 269 -2.46 -17.28 6.36
CA LEU A 269 -3.62 -16.95 5.51
C LEU A 269 -3.64 -15.48 5.07
N ALA A 270 -3.27 -14.55 5.96
CA ALA A 270 -3.22 -13.12 5.64
C ALA A 270 -2.05 -12.69 4.74
N HIS A 271 -1.12 -13.60 4.44
CA HIS A 271 -0.04 -13.42 3.46
C HIS A 271 -0.26 -14.23 2.17
N TRP A 272 -1.38 -14.94 2.03
CA TRP A 272 -1.64 -15.82 0.88
C TRP A 272 -3.00 -15.58 0.23
N LEU A 273 -4.02 -15.26 1.01
CA LEU A 273 -5.40 -15.08 0.54
C LEU A 273 -5.85 -13.63 0.68
N GLY A 274 -6.36 -13.05 -0.41
CA GLY A 274 -6.97 -11.70 -0.40
C GLY A 274 -6.44 -10.75 -1.46
N GLU A 275 -6.70 -9.47 -1.24
CA GLU A 275 -6.35 -8.36 -2.13
C GLU A 275 -5.20 -7.53 -1.57
N GLN A 276 -4.58 -6.71 -2.42
CA GLN A 276 -3.51 -5.78 -2.02
C GLN A 276 -3.88 -4.32 -2.36
N PRO A 277 -4.91 -3.77 -1.72
CA PRO A 277 -5.47 -2.48 -2.11
C PRO A 277 -4.57 -1.28 -1.77
N PHE A 278 -3.50 -1.43 -1.00
CA PHE A 278 -2.65 -0.32 -0.55
C PHE A 278 -1.21 -0.37 -1.03
N ASP A 279 -0.60 -1.57 -1.12
CA ASP A 279 0.74 -1.79 -1.66
C ASP A 279 0.92 -3.28 -2.01
N ASN A 280 1.65 -3.58 -3.09
CA ASN A 280 1.89 -4.95 -3.57
C ASN A 280 3.37 -5.38 -3.53
N LYS A 281 4.25 -4.62 -2.84
CA LYS A 281 5.69 -4.95 -2.76
C LYS A 281 5.96 -6.15 -1.85
N HIS A 282 5.08 -6.36 -0.89
CA HIS A 282 5.17 -7.43 0.10
C HIS A 282 3.94 -8.34 0.01
N THR A 283 4.00 -9.50 0.64
CA THR A 283 2.96 -10.55 0.62
C THR A 283 1.67 -10.30 1.44
N PRO A 284 1.57 -9.36 2.41
CA PRO A 284 0.34 -9.12 3.16
C PRO A 284 -0.87 -8.80 2.28
N ARG A 285 -2.04 -9.34 2.65
CA ARG A 285 -3.31 -9.24 1.92
C ARG A 285 -4.47 -8.90 2.85
N ASP A 286 -5.44 -8.19 2.28
CA ASP A 286 -6.72 -7.89 2.92
C ASP A 286 -7.76 -8.95 2.54
N HIS A 287 -8.38 -9.58 3.55
CA HIS A 287 -9.43 -10.56 3.30
C HIS A 287 -10.42 -10.70 4.47
N PHE A 288 -11.72 -10.67 4.15
CA PHE A 288 -12.79 -10.70 5.15
C PHE A 288 -12.85 -12.02 5.93
N ILE A 289 -12.73 -13.17 5.27
CA ILE A 289 -12.75 -14.48 5.96
C ILE A 289 -11.54 -14.60 6.89
N THR A 290 -10.38 -14.11 6.45
CA THR A 290 -9.19 -14.05 7.28
C THR A 290 -9.48 -13.20 8.51
N ALA A 291 -10.11 -12.03 8.34
CA ALA A 291 -10.48 -11.16 9.47
C ALA A 291 -11.45 -11.85 10.44
N LEU A 292 -12.40 -12.65 9.95
CA LEU A 292 -13.29 -13.42 10.82
C LEU A 292 -12.53 -14.47 11.63
N CYS A 293 -11.63 -15.22 10.98
CA CYS A 293 -10.80 -16.23 11.63
C CYS A 293 -9.80 -15.63 12.63
N THR A 294 -9.35 -14.39 12.41
CA THR A 294 -8.25 -13.74 13.17
C THR A 294 -8.72 -12.61 14.09
N VAL A 295 -10.01 -12.55 14.45
CA VAL A 295 -10.54 -11.53 15.38
C VAL A 295 -10.27 -10.09 14.89
N GLY A 296 -10.39 -9.87 13.58
CA GLY A 296 -10.24 -8.57 12.93
C GLY A 296 -8.88 -8.31 12.29
N GLU A 297 -7.92 -9.22 12.41
CA GLU A 297 -6.53 -8.98 11.98
C GLU A 297 -6.27 -9.26 10.49
N GLY A 298 -7.28 -9.69 9.74
CA GLY A 298 -7.15 -10.13 8.34
C GLY A 298 -7.16 -9.04 7.28
N TYR A 299 -7.29 -7.77 7.65
CA TYR A 299 -7.00 -6.64 6.77
C TYR A 299 -5.50 -6.30 6.87
N HIS A 300 -4.68 -7.26 6.42
CA HIS A 300 -3.26 -7.31 6.72
C HIS A 300 -2.43 -6.44 5.76
N ASN A 301 -2.91 -6.20 4.53
CA ASN A 301 -2.29 -5.26 3.61
C ASN A 301 -2.37 -3.83 4.15
N PHE A 302 -3.55 -3.42 4.63
CA PHE A 302 -3.71 -2.14 5.33
C PHE A 302 -2.78 -2.06 6.54
N HIS A 303 -2.78 -3.11 7.36
CA HIS A 303 -1.99 -3.15 8.59
C HIS A 303 -0.49 -2.99 8.34
N HIS A 304 0.06 -3.69 7.35
CA HIS A 304 1.48 -3.58 7.01
C HIS A 304 1.85 -2.23 6.41
N GLN A 305 0.95 -1.62 5.64
CA GLN A 305 1.18 -0.29 5.08
C GLN A 305 1.06 0.83 6.14
N PHE A 306 0.16 0.67 7.11
CA PHE A 306 -0.16 1.69 8.12
C PHE A 306 -0.11 1.14 9.56
N PRO A 307 1.05 0.62 10.01
CA PRO A 307 1.15 -0.21 11.22
C PRO A 307 0.77 0.51 12.53
N GLN A 308 0.87 1.84 12.57
CA GLN A 308 0.48 2.63 13.75
C GLN A 308 -1.00 2.99 13.80
N ASP A 309 -1.81 2.71 12.77
CA ASP A 309 -3.27 2.90 12.87
C ASP A 309 -3.83 1.92 13.90
N PHE A 310 -4.69 2.39 14.81
CA PHE A 310 -5.33 1.50 15.79
C PHE A 310 -6.37 0.56 15.16
N ARG A 311 -6.67 0.73 13.87
CA ARG A 311 -7.57 -0.10 13.07
C ARG A 311 -6.74 -0.97 12.15
N ASN A 312 -7.10 -2.24 12.01
CA ASN A 312 -6.67 -3.00 10.83
C ASN A 312 -7.67 -2.79 9.69
N ALA A 313 -8.95 -2.62 10.03
CA ALA A 313 -9.98 -2.35 9.03
C ALA A 313 -10.40 -0.87 9.02
N VAL A 314 -10.00 -0.15 7.96
CA VAL A 314 -10.18 1.31 7.84
C VAL A 314 -11.64 1.75 7.86
N LYS A 315 -12.54 1.00 7.20
CA LYS A 315 -13.97 1.34 7.13
C LYS A 315 -14.66 0.93 8.42
N TRP A 316 -15.64 1.74 8.86
CA TRP A 316 -16.30 1.54 10.16
C TRP A 316 -17.04 0.19 10.25
N PHE A 317 -17.63 -0.27 9.14
CA PHE A 317 -18.41 -1.52 9.06
C PHE A 317 -17.57 -2.78 8.82
N GLN A 318 -16.30 -2.65 8.41
CA GLN A 318 -15.43 -3.81 8.24
C GLN A 318 -15.18 -4.47 9.59
N TYR A 319 -15.28 -5.81 9.61
CA TYR A 319 -15.16 -6.62 10.80
C TYR A 319 -13.79 -6.47 11.45
N ASP A 320 -13.77 -5.75 12.57
CA ASP A 320 -12.59 -5.53 13.40
C ASP A 320 -13.07 -5.34 14.84
N PRO A 321 -13.38 -6.45 15.56
CA PRO A 321 -13.85 -6.37 16.95
C PRO A 321 -12.85 -5.67 17.87
N THR A 322 -11.55 -5.77 17.57
CA THR A 322 -10.47 -5.09 18.29
C THR A 322 -10.58 -3.57 18.17
N LYS A 323 -10.86 -3.04 16.97
CA LYS A 323 -11.12 -1.60 16.75
C LYS A 323 -12.30 -1.11 17.59
N TRP A 324 -13.39 -1.86 17.61
CA TRP A 324 -14.57 -1.48 18.39
C TRP A 324 -14.29 -1.57 19.90
N PHE A 325 -13.57 -2.59 20.35
CA PHE A 325 -13.13 -2.70 21.74
C PHE A 325 -12.27 -1.50 22.17
N ILE A 326 -11.23 -1.15 21.39
CA ILE A 326 -10.35 -0.01 21.71
C ILE A 326 -11.14 1.30 21.71
N TRP A 327 -12.05 1.49 20.76
CA TRP A 327 -12.93 2.66 20.72
C TRP A 327 -13.85 2.74 21.95
N THR A 328 -14.42 1.63 22.40
CA THR A 328 -15.22 1.58 23.63
C THR A 328 -14.38 1.92 24.86
N MET A 329 -13.17 1.36 24.98
CA MET A 329 -12.25 1.70 26.06
C MET A 329 -11.87 3.19 26.04
N HIS A 330 -11.75 3.79 24.86
CA HIS A 330 -11.52 5.23 24.70
C HIS A 330 -12.71 6.05 25.20
N SER A 331 -13.93 5.68 24.81
CA SER A 331 -15.16 6.34 25.27
C SER A 331 -15.36 6.24 26.79
N MET A 332 -14.81 5.19 27.42
CA MET A 332 -14.79 5.01 28.88
C MET A 332 -13.62 5.73 29.58
N GLY A 333 -12.74 6.42 28.84
CA GLY A 333 -11.54 7.08 29.40
C GLY A 333 -10.40 6.13 29.79
N LEU A 334 -10.49 4.84 29.44
CA LEU A 334 -9.45 3.83 29.72
C LEU A 334 -8.37 3.76 28.65
N ALA A 335 -8.67 4.26 27.44
CA ALA A 335 -7.72 4.43 26.34
C ALA A 335 -7.71 5.89 25.85
N SER A 336 -6.58 6.34 25.29
CA SER A 336 -6.41 7.69 24.74
C SER A 336 -5.47 7.67 23.54
N HIS A 337 -5.40 8.79 22.80
CA HIS A 337 -4.45 8.96 21.68
C HIS A 337 -4.56 7.86 20.61
N LEU A 338 -5.78 7.49 20.23
CA LEU A 338 -6.02 6.52 19.15
C LEU A 338 -5.49 7.08 17.84
N LYS A 339 -4.38 6.53 17.36
CA LYS A 339 -3.72 6.97 16.14
C LYS A 339 -4.49 6.50 14.92
N ARG A 340 -4.75 7.41 13.99
CA ARG A 340 -5.30 7.12 12.67
C ARG A 340 -4.39 7.71 11.61
N PHE A 341 -4.14 6.98 10.54
CA PHE A 341 -3.46 7.56 9.40
C PHE A 341 -4.36 8.58 8.69
N PRO A 342 -3.79 9.67 8.13
CA PRO A 342 -4.57 10.65 7.39
C PRO A 342 -5.26 10.02 6.18
N GLU A 343 -6.54 10.31 6.00
CA GLU A 343 -7.37 9.73 4.93
C GLU A 343 -6.79 9.98 3.53
N ASN A 344 -6.16 11.14 3.32
CA ASN A 344 -5.49 11.48 2.07
C ASN A 344 -4.36 10.48 1.73
N GLU A 345 -3.54 10.08 2.70
CA GLU A 345 -2.43 9.14 2.47
C GLU A 345 -2.93 7.72 2.21
N ILE A 346 -4.01 7.33 2.90
CA ILE A 346 -4.70 6.04 2.64
C ILE A 346 -5.24 6.01 1.21
N LYS A 347 -5.93 7.08 0.77
CA LYS A 347 -6.47 7.19 -0.59
C LYS A 347 -5.39 7.21 -1.66
N LYS A 348 -4.25 7.89 -1.42
CA LYS A 348 -3.11 7.86 -2.33
C LYS A 348 -2.62 6.43 -2.58
N GLY A 349 -2.48 5.60 -1.55
CA GLY A 349 -2.12 4.19 -1.70
C GLY A 349 -3.12 3.44 -2.58
N GLN A 350 -4.42 3.58 -2.31
CA GLN A 350 -5.48 2.95 -3.10
C GLN A 350 -5.49 3.38 -4.57
N TYR A 351 -5.36 4.68 -4.83
CA TYR A 351 -5.32 5.18 -6.20
C TYR A 351 -4.04 4.77 -6.91
N THR A 352 -2.90 4.70 -6.22
CA THR A 352 -1.66 4.19 -6.80
C THR A 352 -1.84 2.74 -7.28
N MET A 353 -2.45 1.90 -6.45
CA MET A 353 -2.72 0.51 -6.82
C MET A 353 -3.70 0.38 -7.99
N LYS A 354 -4.77 1.19 -8.00
CA LYS A 354 -5.73 1.22 -9.12
C LYS A 354 -5.10 1.73 -10.41
N LEU A 355 -4.22 2.73 -10.35
CA LEU A 355 -3.52 3.24 -11.52
C LEU A 355 -2.58 2.17 -12.10
N GLN A 356 -1.90 1.41 -11.24
CA GLN A 356 -1.10 0.27 -11.68
C GLN A 356 -1.98 -0.79 -12.37
N GLU A 357 -3.11 -1.16 -11.76
CA GLU A 357 -4.04 -2.13 -12.36
C GLU A 357 -4.57 -1.65 -13.72
N LEU A 358 -4.97 -0.38 -13.82
CA LEU A 358 -5.41 0.23 -15.07
C LEU A 358 -4.29 0.24 -16.11
N GLN A 359 -3.04 0.48 -15.71
CA GLN A 359 -1.89 0.42 -16.61
C GLN A 359 -1.68 -1.01 -17.13
N GLU A 360 -1.72 -2.03 -16.27
CA GLU A 360 -1.57 -3.43 -16.68
C GLU A 360 -2.71 -3.90 -17.60
N GLN A 361 -3.93 -3.40 -17.38
CA GLN A 361 -5.06 -3.63 -18.27
C GLN A 361 -4.88 -2.89 -19.60
N SER A 362 -4.41 -1.65 -19.55
CA SER A 362 -4.10 -0.83 -20.71
C SER A 362 -3.06 -1.49 -21.61
N GLU A 363 -2.00 -2.08 -21.05
CA GLU A 363 -0.95 -2.77 -21.81
C GLU A 363 -1.46 -3.99 -22.62
N LYS A 364 -2.64 -4.53 -22.29
CA LYS A 364 -3.28 -5.63 -23.05
C LYS A 364 -4.08 -5.14 -24.25
N LEU A 365 -4.33 -3.84 -24.35
CA LEU A 365 -5.07 -3.22 -25.45
C LEU A 365 -4.11 -2.81 -26.56
N GLN A 366 -4.59 -2.86 -27.80
CA GLN A 366 -3.89 -2.26 -28.92
C GLN A 366 -4.16 -0.76 -28.92
N TRP A 367 -3.11 0.02 -28.71
CA TRP A 367 -3.15 1.47 -28.76
C TRP A 367 -2.70 1.97 -30.13
N PRO A 368 -3.17 3.17 -30.54
CA PRO A 368 -2.71 3.79 -31.78
C PRO A 368 -1.22 4.10 -31.70
N LYS A 369 -0.58 4.23 -32.86
CA LYS A 369 0.82 4.66 -32.94
C LYS A 369 1.02 5.98 -32.18
N SER A 370 2.11 6.07 -31.43
CA SER A 370 2.50 7.33 -30.79
C SER A 370 2.72 8.38 -31.87
N SER A 371 2.38 9.63 -31.58
CA SER A 371 2.64 10.74 -32.50
C SER A 371 4.14 10.88 -32.84
N SER A 372 5.03 10.47 -31.93
CA SER A 372 6.48 10.43 -32.17
C SER A 372 6.90 9.46 -33.27
N ASP A 373 6.07 8.45 -33.54
CA ASP A 373 6.42 7.33 -34.42
C ASP A 373 5.76 7.49 -35.80
N LEU A 374 4.99 8.56 -35.99
CA LEU A 374 4.31 8.88 -37.24
C LEU A 374 5.21 9.80 -38.10
N PRO A 375 5.30 9.55 -39.42
CA PRO A 375 6.01 10.45 -40.32
C PRO A 375 5.29 11.80 -40.39
N VAL A 376 6.06 12.88 -40.48
CA VAL A 376 5.55 14.22 -40.78
C VAL A 376 5.49 14.38 -42.30
N ILE A 377 4.31 14.71 -42.84
CA ILE A 377 4.00 14.73 -44.26
C ILE A 377 3.50 16.13 -44.63
N SER A 378 3.97 16.72 -45.73
CA SER A 378 3.51 18.03 -46.20
C SER A 378 2.08 17.98 -46.75
N TRP A 379 1.40 19.12 -46.83
CA TRP A 379 0.05 19.20 -47.42
C TRP A 379 0.00 18.74 -48.89
N ASP A 380 1.04 19.04 -49.65
CA ASP A 380 1.09 18.66 -51.06
C ASP A 380 1.34 17.16 -51.23
N ASP A 381 2.18 16.56 -50.40
CA ASP A 381 2.40 15.11 -50.38
C ASP A 381 1.15 14.36 -49.90
N PHE A 382 0.48 14.88 -48.85
CA PHE A 382 -0.81 14.33 -48.38
C PHE A 382 -1.86 14.30 -49.50
N LYS A 383 -2.04 15.39 -50.25
CA LYS A 383 -2.96 15.44 -51.39
C LYS A 383 -2.52 14.52 -52.54
N ALA A 384 -1.22 14.36 -52.75
CA ALA A 384 -0.71 13.45 -53.77
C ALA A 384 -1.02 11.99 -53.42
N GLU A 385 -0.72 11.57 -52.19
CA GLU A 385 -1.02 10.22 -51.69
C GLU A 385 -2.53 9.94 -51.60
N ALA A 386 -3.34 10.96 -51.28
CA ALA A 386 -4.80 10.83 -51.20
C ALA A 386 -5.46 10.51 -52.56
N LYS A 387 -4.74 10.60 -53.69
CA LYS A 387 -5.23 10.14 -54.99
C LYS A 387 -5.19 8.62 -55.14
N GLU A 388 -4.27 7.96 -54.43
CA GLU A 388 -4.06 6.51 -54.50
C GLU A 388 -4.64 5.78 -53.29
N ARG A 389 -4.74 6.47 -52.14
CA ARG A 389 -5.24 5.94 -50.87
C ARG A 389 -6.34 6.82 -50.31
N SER A 390 -7.24 6.23 -49.52
CA SER A 390 -8.34 6.99 -48.92
C SER A 390 -7.89 7.72 -47.65
N LEU A 391 -7.10 8.77 -47.83
CA LEU A 391 -6.51 9.55 -46.73
C LEU A 391 -7.39 10.76 -46.37
N VAL A 392 -7.61 10.97 -45.07
CA VAL A 392 -8.34 12.13 -44.54
C VAL A 392 -7.54 12.77 -43.41
N ALA A 393 -7.40 14.10 -43.45
CA ALA A 393 -6.77 14.84 -42.36
C ALA A 393 -7.83 15.19 -41.31
N ILE A 394 -7.57 14.84 -40.04
CA ILE A 394 -8.42 15.21 -38.90
C ILE A 394 -7.50 15.61 -37.76
N HIS A 395 -7.64 16.84 -37.28
CA HIS A 395 -6.89 17.43 -36.17
C HIS A 395 -5.36 17.30 -36.35
N GLY A 396 -4.87 17.59 -37.56
CA GLY A 396 -3.45 17.53 -37.90
C GLY A 396 -2.85 16.11 -38.01
N PHE A 397 -3.66 15.06 -37.89
CA PHE A 397 -3.26 13.68 -38.17
C PHE A 397 -3.87 13.22 -39.50
N ILE A 398 -3.08 12.47 -40.26
CA ILE A 398 -3.49 11.82 -41.50
C ILE A 398 -3.95 10.41 -41.16
N HIS A 399 -5.18 10.09 -41.54
CA HIS A 399 -5.82 8.80 -41.29
C HIS A 399 -6.04 8.06 -42.61
N ASP A 400 -5.67 6.80 -42.66
CA ASP A 400 -6.00 5.92 -43.78
C ASP A 400 -7.31 5.20 -43.51
N CYS A 401 -8.38 5.69 -44.13
CA CYS A 401 -9.73 5.16 -43.97
C CYS A 401 -10.06 4.05 -44.98
N SER A 402 -9.09 3.59 -45.79
CA SER A 402 -9.35 2.69 -46.93
C SER A 402 -10.10 1.41 -46.54
N SER A 403 -9.78 0.84 -45.37
CA SER A 403 -10.44 -0.37 -44.85
C SER A 403 -11.76 -0.11 -44.12
N PHE A 404 -12.13 1.15 -43.84
CA PHE A 404 -13.27 1.50 -43.00
C PHE A 404 -14.40 2.24 -43.73
N ILE A 405 -14.15 2.75 -44.95
CA ILE A 405 -15.13 3.58 -45.69
C ILE A 405 -16.52 2.94 -45.77
N GLU A 406 -16.60 1.67 -46.16
CA GLU A 406 -17.89 0.99 -46.38
C GLU A 406 -18.58 0.63 -45.06
N ASP A 407 -17.84 0.55 -43.96
CA ASP A 407 -18.34 0.24 -42.61
C ASP A 407 -18.72 1.50 -41.82
N HIS A 408 -18.50 2.70 -42.37
CA HIS A 408 -18.82 3.95 -41.70
C HIS A 408 -20.35 4.08 -41.48
N PRO A 409 -20.82 4.21 -40.22
CA PRO A 409 -22.26 4.19 -39.92
C PRO A 409 -23.07 5.34 -40.56
N GLY A 410 -22.44 6.49 -40.80
CA GLY A 410 -23.06 7.61 -41.52
C GLY A 410 -23.08 7.44 -43.05
N GLY A 411 -22.52 6.33 -43.55
CA GLY A 411 -22.40 5.98 -44.96
C GLY A 411 -21.06 6.37 -45.57
N ALA A 412 -20.62 5.56 -46.54
CA ALA A 412 -19.34 5.70 -47.25
C ALA A 412 -19.18 7.04 -47.98
N HIS A 413 -20.27 7.61 -48.47
CA HIS A 413 -20.27 8.86 -49.25
C HIS A 413 -19.72 10.07 -48.46
N LEU A 414 -19.89 10.09 -47.14
CA LEU A 414 -19.37 11.16 -46.27
C LEU A 414 -17.84 11.14 -46.22
N ILE A 415 -17.23 9.95 -46.10
CA ILE A 415 -15.77 9.80 -46.11
C ILE A 415 -15.22 10.05 -47.51
N LYS A 416 -15.87 9.50 -48.55
CA LYS A 416 -15.44 9.69 -49.95
C LYS A 416 -15.36 11.17 -50.35
N ARG A 417 -16.27 12.02 -49.82
CA ARG A 417 -16.24 13.47 -50.03
C ARG A 417 -15.07 14.16 -49.31
N ALA A 418 -14.58 13.58 -48.22
CA ALA A 418 -13.53 14.13 -47.38
C ALA A 418 -12.11 13.69 -47.77
N ILE A 419 -11.96 12.76 -48.72
CA ILE A 419 -10.64 12.28 -49.16
C ILE A 419 -9.77 13.44 -49.67
N GLY A 420 -8.54 13.54 -49.16
CA GLY A 420 -7.59 14.59 -49.51
C GLY A 420 -7.91 15.97 -48.93
N THR A 421 -8.84 16.05 -47.97
CA THR A 421 -9.24 17.29 -47.29
C THR A 421 -9.09 17.19 -45.78
N ASP A 422 -9.16 18.34 -45.10
CA ASP A 422 -9.28 18.42 -43.65
C ASP A 422 -10.77 18.32 -43.24
N ALA A 423 -11.12 17.23 -42.55
CA ALA A 423 -12.46 16.95 -42.06
C ALA A 423 -12.64 17.24 -40.56
N THR A 424 -11.73 17.97 -39.93
CA THR A 424 -11.76 18.26 -38.48
C THR A 424 -13.09 18.86 -38.05
N THR A 425 -13.55 19.93 -38.70
CA THR A 425 -14.81 20.58 -38.32
C THR A 425 -16.00 19.63 -38.45
N ALA A 426 -16.05 18.81 -39.50
CA ALA A 426 -17.14 17.86 -39.70
C ALA A 426 -17.16 16.78 -38.61
N PHE A 427 -15.99 16.33 -38.15
CA PHE A 427 -15.83 15.26 -37.16
C PHE A 427 -16.10 15.70 -35.71
N PHE A 428 -15.80 16.97 -35.37
CA PHE A 428 -15.96 17.55 -34.02
C PHE A 428 -17.24 18.40 -33.88
N GLY A 429 -18.36 17.95 -34.43
CA GLY A 429 -19.67 18.57 -34.21
C GLY A 429 -20.14 19.59 -35.24
N GLY A 430 -19.36 19.89 -36.29
CA GLY A 430 -19.84 20.69 -37.42
C GLY A 430 -20.81 19.94 -38.33
N VAL A 431 -20.74 18.60 -38.36
CA VAL A 431 -21.74 17.73 -38.99
C VAL A 431 -22.25 16.71 -37.99
N TYR A 432 -21.33 16.03 -37.31
CA TYR A 432 -21.66 15.09 -36.24
C TYR A 432 -20.58 15.14 -35.17
N ASP A 433 -20.99 15.17 -33.91
CA ASP A 433 -20.08 15.10 -32.77
C ASP A 433 -19.81 13.63 -32.44
N HIS A 434 -18.65 13.13 -32.87
CA HIS A 434 -18.34 11.70 -32.84
C HIS A 434 -18.13 11.21 -31.40
N SER A 435 -18.57 9.97 -31.13
CA SER A 435 -18.44 9.37 -29.79
C SER A 435 -17.00 8.95 -29.48
N ASN A 436 -16.67 8.78 -28.20
CA ASN A 436 -15.34 8.27 -27.77
C ASN A 436 -14.90 7.00 -28.52
N ALA A 437 -15.84 6.11 -28.86
CA ALA A 437 -15.54 4.91 -29.63
C ALA A 437 -15.06 5.23 -31.06
N ALA A 438 -15.71 6.19 -31.73
CA ALA A 438 -15.30 6.67 -33.05
C ALA A 438 -13.94 7.39 -33.00
N HIS A 439 -13.67 8.18 -31.95
CA HIS A 439 -12.35 8.78 -31.74
C HIS A 439 -11.25 7.72 -31.56
N ASN A 440 -11.50 6.67 -30.76
CA ASN A 440 -10.55 5.58 -30.54
C ASN A 440 -10.28 4.80 -31.84
N LEU A 441 -11.32 4.47 -32.60
CA LEU A 441 -11.17 3.76 -33.87
C LEU A 441 -10.42 4.61 -34.90
N LEU A 442 -10.76 5.90 -35.02
CA LEU A 442 -10.06 6.83 -35.90
C LEU A 442 -8.57 6.89 -35.57
N ALA A 443 -8.20 6.95 -34.29
CA ALA A 443 -6.80 6.99 -33.89
C ALA A 443 -6.01 5.76 -34.35
N MET A 444 -6.64 4.58 -34.44
CA MET A 444 -5.99 3.35 -34.95
C MET A 444 -5.64 3.44 -36.44
N MET A 445 -6.30 4.33 -37.18
CA MET A 445 -6.09 4.53 -38.62
C MET A 445 -5.00 5.56 -38.93
N ARG A 446 -4.29 6.09 -37.93
CA ARG A 446 -3.23 7.10 -38.12
C ARG A 446 -2.04 6.54 -38.91
N VAL A 447 -1.66 7.27 -39.96
CA VAL A 447 -0.51 6.94 -40.82
C VAL A 447 0.51 8.06 -40.91
N GLY A 448 0.18 9.29 -40.51
CA GLY A 448 1.10 10.43 -40.53
C GLY A 448 0.62 11.62 -39.71
N ILE A 449 1.49 12.60 -39.55
CA ILE A 449 1.20 13.93 -39.01
C ILE A 449 1.35 14.93 -40.14
N LEU A 450 0.41 15.85 -40.26
CA LEU A 450 0.45 16.88 -41.27
C LEU A 450 1.38 18.02 -40.84
N ASP A 451 2.35 18.35 -41.68
CA ASP A 451 3.30 19.44 -41.44
C ASP A 451 2.57 20.79 -41.36
N GLY A 452 2.88 21.57 -40.32
CA GLY A 452 2.15 22.81 -40.01
C GLY A 452 0.80 22.63 -39.29
N GLY A 453 0.36 21.40 -39.00
CA GLY A 453 -0.86 21.12 -38.25
C GLY A 453 -2.11 20.98 -39.12
N TYR A 454 -3.13 21.82 -38.90
CA TYR A 454 -4.41 21.78 -39.63
C TYR A 454 -4.55 22.96 -40.59
N GLU A 455 -5.39 22.82 -41.62
CA GLU A 455 -5.58 23.88 -42.63
C GLU A 455 -6.45 25.01 -42.03
N ILE A 456 -5.87 26.18 -41.80
CA ILE A 456 -6.62 27.36 -41.30
C ILE A 456 -7.32 28.00 -42.50
N GLU A 457 -8.66 28.10 -42.46
CA GLU A 457 -9.46 28.70 -43.55
C GLU A 457 -8.97 30.10 -43.99
N ALA A 458 -8.37 30.87 -43.08
CA ALA A 458 -7.81 32.19 -43.35
C ALA A 458 -6.61 32.18 -44.33
N LEU A 459 -5.96 31.03 -44.56
CA LEU A 459 -4.80 30.89 -45.44
C LEU A 459 -5.15 30.46 -46.87
N LYS A 460 -6.44 30.31 -47.22
CA LYS A 460 -6.87 30.06 -48.61
C LYS A 460 -6.44 31.22 -49.51
N ARG A 461 -5.39 31.03 -50.32
CA ARG A 461 -5.04 31.94 -51.42
C ARG A 461 -6.20 31.92 -52.43
N ARG A 462 -6.95 33.02 -52.52
CA ARG A 462 -7.92 33.21 -53.62
C ARG A 462 -7.14 33.32 -54.94
N PRO A 463 -7.54 32.62 -56.01
CA PRO A 463 -6.98 32.87 -57.34
C PRO A 463 -7.26 34.32 -57.74
N ALA A 464 -6.26 34.99 -58.31
CA ALA A 464 -6.37 36.39 -58.71
C ALA A 464 -7.30 36.52 -59.93
N GLU A 465 -8.54 36.96 -59.72
CA GLU A 465 -9.39 37.47 -60.79
C GLU A 465 -9.06 38.96 -61.04
N SER A 466 -8.95 39.28 -62.32
CA SER A 466 -8.47 40.53 -62.89
C SER A 466 -9.23 41.77 -62.42
N ALA A 467 -8.57 42.64 -61.66
CA ALA A 467 -9.04 44.00 -61.42
C ALA A 467 -8.49 44.93 -62.53
N ALA A 468 -9.32 45.19 -63.55
CA ALA A 468 -9.13 46.29 -64.48
C ALA A 468 -10.37 47.19 -64.48
N SER A 469 -10.14 48.48 -64.20
CA SER A 469 -11.08 49.63 -64.25
C SER A 469 -12.16 49.62 -63.14
N SER A 470 -12.39 50.69 -62.39
CA SER A 470 -12.49 52.08 -62.83
C SER A 470 -12.15 53.07 -61.70
N VAL A 471 -11.50 54.15 -62.12
CA VAL A 471 -11.15 55.34 -61.34
C VAL A 471 -12.37 56.25 -61.26
N THR A 472 -12.73 56.76 -60.08
CA THR A 472 -13.29 58.11 -59.92
C THR A 472 -12.83 58.74 -58.59
N ASN A 473 -12.52 60.04 -58.69
CA ASN A 473 -11.86 60.89 -57.71
C ASN A 473 -12.83 61.48 -56.65
N SER A 474 -12.43 61.42 -55.36
CA SER A 474 -12.37 62.49 -54.31
C SER A 474 -13.62 63.36 -53.98
N PRO A 475 -13.65 64.16 -52.87
CA PRO A 475 -12.88 64.16 -51.61
C PRO A 475 -13.72 64.39 -50.29
N VAL A 476 -13.06 64.13 -49.15
CA VAL A 476 -13.05 64.87 -47.85
C VAL A 476 -14.36 65.40 -47.23
N SER A 477 -14.66 64.97 -45.99
CA SER A 477 -14.97 65.90 -44.89
C SER A 477 -14.80 65.29 -43.50
N SER A 478 -14.28 66.13 -42.61
CA SER A 478 -13.95 65.99 -41.20
C SER A 478 -15.12 66.37 -40.28
N ALA A 479 -15.28 65.68 -39.14
CA ALA A 479 -15.88 66.18 -37.89
C ALA A 479 -15.85 65.03 -36.86
N SER A 480 -14.96 65.04 -35.86
CA SER A 480 -15.03 65.73 -34.56
C SER A 480 -15.73 64.93 -33.46
N ALA A 481 -14.91 64.60 -32.46
CA ALA A 481 -15.14 64.18 -31.08
C ALA A 481 -16.49 64.51 -30.42
N SER A 482 -16.93 63.62 -29.52
CA SER A 482 -17.31 64.04 -28.17
C SER A 482 -17.15 62.90 -27.14
N SER A 483 -16.54 63.29 -26.04
CA SER A 483 -16.29 62.59 -24.78
C SER A 483 -17.47 62.72 -23.83
N VAL A 484 -17.80 61.69 -23.04
CA VAL A 484 -18.39 61.86 -21.70
C VAL A 484 -17.90 60.76 -20.76
N ASP A 485 -17.55 61.22 -19.56
CA ASP A 485 -16.93 60.58 -18.41
C ASP A 485 -17.92 59.91 -17.42
N VAL A 486 -17.40 58.87 -16.75
CA VAL A 486 -17.38 58.60 -15.29
C VAL A 486 -18.67 58.31 -14.47
N ALA A 487 -18.62 57.13 -13.84
CA ALA A 487 -19.11 56.68 -12.53
C ALA A 487 -20.62 56.54 -12.22
N SER A 488 -21.00 55.29 -11.90
CA SER A 488 -21.85 54.98 -10.74
C SER A 488 -21.86 53.46 -10.47
N LEU A 489 -21.35 53.05 -9.29
CA LEU A 489 -21.71 51.81 -8.61
C LEU A 489 -22.72 52.14 -7.49
N PRO A 490 -23.61 51.20 -7.16
CA PRO A 490 -23.76 50.85 -5.74
C PRO A 490 -23.83 49.35 -5.47
N ASP A 491 -23.39 48.99 -4.26
CA ASP A 491 -23.43 47.68 -3.60
C ASP A 491 -24.84 47.08 -3.44
N GLN A 492 -24.93 45.75 -3.45
CA GLN A 492 -25.69 44.99 -2.44
C GLN A 492 -25.33 43.49 -2.45
N ASP A 493 -25.17 42.97 -1.23
CA ASP A 493 -24.83 41.60 -0.85
C ASP A 493 -25.83 40.54 -1.34
N ASP A 494 -25.33 39.36 -1.74
CA ASP A 494 -25.84 38.09 -1.19
C ASP A 494 -24.91 36.88 -1.45
N PHE A 495 -24.76 36.09 -0.38
CA PHE A 495 -24.19 34.75 -0.19
C PHE A 495 -23.77 33.92 -1.42
N LEU A 496 -22.52 33.42 -1.42
CA LEU A 496 -22.18 31.99 -1.60
C LEU A 496 -20.69 31.71 -1.31
N LEU A 497 -20.46 30.64 -0.54
CA LEU A 497 -19.18 30.00 -0.27
C LEU A 497 -18.45 29.63 -1.58
N ASP A 498 -17.13 29.81 -1.67
CA ASP A 498 -16.15 28.70 -1.70
C ASP A 498 -14.71 29.16 -2.09
N GLN A 499 -13.74 28.42 -1.57
CA GLN A 499 -12.38 28.19 -2.09
C GLN A 499 -11.33 29.33 -2.20
N THR A 500 -10.46 29.35 -1.18
CA THR A 500 -9.00 29.23 -1.29
C THR A 500 -8.31 29.88 -2.51
N GLN A 501 -7.84 31.10 -2.29
CA GLN A 501 -6.72 31.73 -3.01
C GLN A 501 -5.40 31.03 -2.64
N LEU A 502 -4.85 30.28 -3.58
CA LEU A 502 -3.40 30.13 -3.80
C LEU A 502 -3.20 29.46 -5.16
N ASN A 503 -3.19 30.28 -6.21
CA ASN A 503 -2.35 30.08 -7.39
C ASN A 503 -2.30 31.38 -8.17
N SER A 504 -1.14 32.02 -8.08
CA SER A 504 -0.73 33.15 -8.90
C SER A 504 -0.63 32.73 -10.37
N GLN A 505 -1.64 33.06 -11.17
CA GLN A 505 -1.47 33.37 -12.58
C GLN A 505 -2.35 34.57 -12.89
N GLY A 506 -1.76 35.62 -13.45
CA GLY A 506 -2.45 36.86 -13.80
C GLY A 506 -3.60 36.67 -14.80
N PRO A 507 -4.34 37.75 -15.13
CA PRO A 507 -5.50 37.65 -16.00
C PRO A 507 -5.07 37.17 -17.41
N LYS A 508 -5.67 36.07 -17.86
CA LYS A 508 -5.54 35.60 -19.25
C LYS A 508 -6.19 36.63 -20.19
N PRO A 509 -5.57 36.99 -21.32
CA PRO A 509 -6.22 37.86 -22.30
C PRO A 509 -7.45 37.17 -22.89
N ALA A 510 -8.57 37.91 -22.99
CA ALA A 510 -9.75 37.45 -23.71
C ALA A 510 -9.42 37.32 -25.21
N ALA A 511 -9.82 36.22 -25.82
CA ALA A 511 -9.69 36.04 -27.27
C ALA A 511 -10.64 37.03 -28.01
N PRO A 512 -10.25 37.55 -29.18
CA PRO A 512 -11.09 38.45 -29.96
C PRO A 512 -12.41 37.79 -30.39
N PHE A 513 -13.45 38.62 -30.55
CA PHE A 513 -14.82 38.22 -30.88
C PHE A 513 -14.86 37.32 -32.13
N GLY A 514 -15.36 36.10 -31.99
CA GLY A 514 -15.59 35.15 -33.10
C GLY A 514 -14.74 33.88 -33.13
N GLN A 515 -13.84 33.65 -32.17
CA GLN A 515 -13.14 32.35 -32.02
C GLN A 515 -13.83 31.45 -30.99
N PRO A 516 -14.07 30.16 -31.26
CA PRO A 516 -14.49 29.22 -30.22
C PRO A 516 -13.37 29.11 -29.18
N GLN A 517 -13.69 29.42 -27.92
CA GLN A 517 -12.78 29.17 -26.81
C GLN A 517 -12.49 27.67 -26.77
N ALA A 518 -11.22 27.28 -26.75
CA ALA A 518 -10.83 25.91 -26.45
C ALA A 518 -11.42 25.54 -25.09
N MET A 519 -12.51 24.76 -25.09
CA MET A 519 -13.04 24.20 -23.86
C MET A 519 -11.92 23.35 -23.26
N THR A 520 -11.60 23.62 -22.00
CA THR A 520 -10.67 22.82 -21.20
C THR A 520 -10.96 21.34 -21.42
N ALA A 521 -9.95 20.61 -21.91
CA ALA A 521 -10.03 19.18 -22.18
C ALA A 521 -10.69 18.47 -20.99
N ASP A 522 -11.70 17.66 -21.31
CA ASP A 522 -12.44 16.92 -20.32
C ASP A 522 -11.47 16.00 -19.57
N LYS A 523 -11.54 15.99 -18.24
CA LYS A 523 -10.54 15.31 -17.38
C LYS A 523 -10.55 13.77 -17.56
N TRP A 524 -11.44 13.27 -18.42
CA TRP A 524 -11.68 11.86 -18.71
C TRP A 524 -11.60 11.50 -20.19
N THR A 525 -11.31 12.44 -21.09
CA THR A 525 -11.05 12.13 -22.51
C THR A 525 -9.60 11.71 -22.70
N LEU A 526 -9.41 10.45 -23.12
CA LEU A 526 -8.13 9.79 -23.46
C LEU A 526 -7.48 10.35 -24.74
N SER A 527 -7.64 11.63 -25.02
CA SER A 527 -7.20 12.32 -26.25
C SER A 527 -6.14 13.39 -25.97
N VAL A 528 -5.14 13.08 -25.14
CA VAL A 528 -3.91 13.88 -25.05
C VAL A 528 -2.81 13.21 -25.88
N PRO A 529 -2.13 13.91 -26.80
CA PRO A 529 -0.95 13.38 -27.50
C PRO A 529 0.17 13.02 -26.49
N PRO A 530 1.03 12.03 -26.76
CA PRO A 530 2.12 11.61 -25.87
C PRO A 530 3.21 12.66 -25.55
N SER A 531 3.07 13.93 -25.92
CA SER A 531 4.08 14.96 -25.66
C SER A 531 4.00 15.60 -24.27
N GLU A 532 2.93 15.38 -23.50
CA GLU A 532 2.93 15.67 -22.06
C GLU A 532 2.81 14.36 -21.29
N LYS A 533 3.95 13.69 -21.12
CA LYS A 533 4.15 12.92 -19.90
C LYS A 533 3.83 13.89 -18.76
N TYR A 534 2.71 13.68 -18.10
CA TYR A 534 2.64 13.96 -16.67
C TYR A 534 3.79 13.17 -16.07
N ARG A 535 4.94 13.85 -15.95
CA ARG A 535 5.96 13.48 -15.01
C ARG A 535 5.24 13.65 -13.68
N ILE A 536 4.59 12.57 -13.23
CA ILE A 536 4.52 12.27 -11.82
C ILE A 536 5.97 12.38 -11.42
N VAL A 537 6.34 13.51 -10.83
CA VAL A 537 7.62 13.66 -10.19
C VAL A 537 7.60 12.49 -9.21
N ARG A 538 8.38 11.47 -9.55
CA ARG A 538 8.81 10.46 -8.61
C ARG A 538 9.45 11.23 -7.47
N THR A 539 8.68 11.61 -6.46
CA THR A 539 9.20 11.68 -5.09
C THR A 539 9.32 10.24 -4.61
N VAL A 540 10.11 9.46 -5.34
CA VAL A 540 10.86 8.37 -4.75
C VAL A 540 11.92 9.11 -3.92
N PRO A 541 11.97 8.94 -2.59
CA PRO A 541 13.07 9.50 -1.82
C PRO A 541 14.39 9.07 -2.48
N GLU A 542 15.30 10.02 -2.72
CA GLU A 542 16.57 9.80 -3.42
C GLU A 542 17.25 8.53 -2.93
N ILE A 543 17.20 7.49 -3.75
CA ILE A 543 18.08 6.34 -3.61
C ILE A 543 19.46 6.86 -4.02
N ARG A 544 20.40 6.85 -3.07
CA ARG A 544 21.82 7.15 -3.30
C ARG A 544 22.30 6.48 -4.61
N PRO A 545 23.01 7.18 -5.50
CA PRO A 545 23.49 6.60 -6.74
C PRO A 545 24.53 5.52 -6.40
N GLY A 546 24.26 4.26 -6.76
CA GLY A 546 25.18 3.14 -6.53
C GLY A 546 24.56 1.74 -6.51
N LEU A 547 23.23 1.61 -6.44
CA LEU A 547 22.55 0.31 -6.53
C LEU A 547 21.50 0.36 -7.63
N LEU A 548 21.87 -0.01 -8.86
CA LEU A 548 21.03 -0.64 -9.88
C LEU A 548 21.87 -0.88 -11.15
N HIS A 549 22.76 -1.88 -11.07
CA HIS A 549 23.15 -2.66 -12.23
C HIS A 549 22.80 -4.12 -11.95
N ARG A 550 21.51 -4.43 -12.08
CA ARG A 550 21.01 -5.78 -12.33
C ARG A 550 19.88 -5.66 -13.33
N VAL A 551 20.29 -5.55 -14.59
CA VAL A 551 19.46 -5.99 -15.71
C VAL A 551 19.36 -7.51 -15.55
N HIS A 552 18.16 -8.04 -15.44
CA HIS A 552 17.92 -9.45 -15.72
C HIS A 552 18.08 -9.67 -17.23
N THR A 553 19.32 -9.74 -17.69
CA THR A 553 19.66 -10.54 -18.86
C THR A 553 20.05 -11.91 -18.32
N LEU A 554 19.19 -12.89 -18.59
CA LEU A 554 19.60 -14.29 -18.61
C LEU A 554 20.53 -14.47 -19.81
N ASP A 555 21.75 -13.94 -19.69
CA ASP A 555 22.84 -14.36 -20.55
C ASP A 555 23.30 -15.72 -20.06
N LYS A 556 23.09 -16.71 -20.92
CA LYS A 556 23.81 -17.98 -20.93
C LYS A 556 25.28 -17.72 -20.58
N VAL A 557 25.70 -18.14 -19.40
CA VAL A 557 27.12 -18.22 -19.06
C VAL A 557 27.68 -19.43 -19.81
N THR A 558 28.06 -19.23 -21.06
CA THR A 558 29.04 -20.07 -21.74
C THR A 558 30.40 -19.73 -21.14
N ARG A 559 30.82 -20.51 -20.15
CA ARG A 559 32.26 -20.75 -19.95
C ARG A 559 32.60 -21.97 -20.77
N ALA A 560 33.24 -21.74 -21.92
CA ALA A 560 34.03 -22.78 -22.56
C ALA A 560 35.11 -23.18 -21.55
N ASP A 561 35.12 -24.45 -21.13
CA ASP A 561 36.36 -25.06 -20.72
C ASP A 561 37.23 -25.27 -21.97
N SER A 562 38.53 -25.39 -21.76
CA SER A 562 39.52 -25.44 -22.84
C SER A 562 39.55 -26.78 -23.59
N ASN A 563 38.59 -27.67 -23.42
CA ASN A 563 38.54 -28.97 -24.10
C ASN A 563 37.09 -29.27 -24.53
N GLY A 564 36.70 -28.71 -25.68
CA GLY A 564 35.33 -28.82 -26.18
C GLY A 564 34.81 -30.25 -26.28
N GLU A 565 33.77 -30.55 -25.51
CA GLU A 565 32.77 -31.58 -25.77
C GLU A 565 31.43 -31.14 -25.12
N VAL A 566 30.38 -31.06 -25.95
CA VAL A 566 29.01 -30.76 -25.52
C VAL A 566 28.29 -32.07 -25.26
N ALA A 567 27.67 -32.22 -24.09
CA ALA A 567 26.64 -33.22 -23.87
C ALA A 567 25.35 -32.53 -23.39
N GLU A 568 24.32 -32.60 -24.23
CA GLU A 568 22.91 -32.41 -23.89
C GLU A 568 22.46 -33.37 -22.76
N PHE A 569 21.37 -33.02 -22.07
CA PHE A 569 20.10 -33.78 -21.91
C PHE A 569 19.26 -33.12 -20.79
N ILE A 570 18.16 -32.42 -21.11
CA ILE A 570 16.74 -32.86 -21.23
C ILE A 570 16.06 -33.23 -19.90
N GLY A 571 14.89 -32.59 -19.67
CA GLY A 571 13.73 -33.08 -18.89
C GLY A 571 13.87 -33.04 -17.36
N GLU A 572 12.86 -32.80 -16.54
CA GLU A 572 11.41 -32.70 -16.69
C GLU A 572 10.83 -31.93 -15.49
N LYS A 573 9.56 -31.54 -15.62
CA LYS A 573 8.67 -31.07 -14.56
C LYS A 573 8.66 -32.00 -13.34
N GLU A 574 8.57 -31.42 -12.16
CA GLU A 574 7.48 -31.63 -11.18
C GLU A 574 7.28 -30.36 -10.33
#